data_AF-A0A7S4R4Q8-F1
#
_entry.id   AF-A0A7S4R4Q8-F1
#
_cell.length_a   1.000
_cell.length_b   1.000
_cell.length_c   1.000
_cell.angle_alpha   90.00
_cell.angle_beta   90.00
_cell.angle_gamma   90.00
#
_symmetry.space_group_name_H-M   'P 1'
#
loop_
_entity.id
_entity.type
_entity.pdbx_description
1 polymer ?
#
loop_
_entity_poly.entity_id
_entity_poly.type
_entity_poly.pdbx_seq_one_letter_code
_entity_poly.pdbx_strand_id
1 'polypeptide(L)'
;GSSRSSQGAPLRARAVAFPQVCQPAASGPLPETMRSSQAILRLCGGFASALLCLAALVGVLLDVLGCVVRGDVLGSAHYLAECILLGVGGAAGVFAEIRPHPVVSENAPYLTRLGGRAVFYLFMGMYVIGRKREGFQSWADLLIGAYTLGVAGAGLFYAQRLGGLPPTLQEPALGREMHSTHQPSHDGAPTMPSVS
;
A
#
# COMPACT_ATOMS: atom_id res chain seq x y z
N GLY A 1 38.31 9.83 -40.74
CA GLY A 1 36.99 10.50 -40.65
C GLY A 1 36.06 9.62 -39.84
N SER A 2 35.15 10.10 -39.00
CA SER A 2 34.71 11.47 -38.75
C SER A 2 34.21 11.50 -37.31
N SER A 3 34.88 12.25 -36.45
CA SER A 3 34.54 12.42 -35.03
C SER A 3 33.39 13.40 -34.91
N ARG A 4 32.20 12.96 -34.50
CA ARG A 4 31.08 13.83 -34.15
C ARG A 4 30.92 13.90 -32.64
N SER A 5 31.60 14.88 -32.07
CA SER A 5 31.39 15.45 -30.75
C SER A 5 30.01 16.14 -30.69
N SER A 6 29.03 15.49 -30.06
CA SER A 6 27.74 16.10 -29.75
C SER A 6 27.83 16.77 -28.38
N GLN A 7 28.07 18.09 -28.38
CA GLN A 7 27.95 18.94 -27.21
C GLN A 7 26.47 19.11 -26.85
N GLY A 8 26.01 18.43 -25.79
CA GLY A 8 24.70 18.64 -25.19
C GLY A 8 24.72 19.86 -24.27
N ALA A 9 23.89 20.85 -24.58
CA ALA A 9 23.75 22.09 -23.82
C ALA A 9 23.13 21.85 -22.42
N PRO A 10 23.55 22.60 -21.38
CA PRO A 10 22.95 22.50 -20.05
C PRO A 10 21.60 23.23 -20.01
N LEU A 11 20.51 22.46 -19.89
CA LEU A 11 19.17 22.95 -19.59
C LEU A 11 19.16 23.57 -18.18
N ARG A 12 19.28 24.90 -18.12
CA ARG A 12 19.04 25.71 -16.91
C ARG A 12 17.56 25.59 -16.51
N ALA A 13 17.28 24.73 -15.53
CA ALA A 13 16.00 24.67 -14.84
C ALA A 13 15.75 26.00 -14.10
N ARG A 14 14.77 26.76 -14.59
CA ARG A 14 14.31 28.02 -14.01
C ARG A 14 13.43 27.67 -12.81
N ALA A 15 13.97 27.78 -11.60
CA ALA A 15 13.21 27.64 -10.36
C ALA A 15 12.17 28.77 -10.30
N VAL A 16 10.92 28.46 -10.62
CA VAL A 16 9.78 29.36 -10.41
C VAL A 16 9.44 29.26 -8.92
N ALA A 17 9.89 30.25 -8.15
CA ALA A 17 9.50 30.42 -6.77
C ALA A 17 8.01 30.78 -6.74
N PHE A 18 7.17 29.82 -6.35
CA PHE A 18 5.76 30.09 -6.08
C PHE A 18 5.65 30.88 -4.78
N PRO A 19 4.87 31.97 -4.75
CA PRO A 19 4.66 32.75 -3.54
C PRO A 19 4.00 31.88 -2.47
N GLN A 20 4.63 31.78 -1.31
CA GLN A 20 4.01 31.23 -0.11
C GLN A 20 2.82 32.12 0.27
N VAL A 21 1.63 31.65 -0.07
CA VAL A 21 0.39 32.21 0.46
C VAL A 21 0.36 31.86 1.94
N CYS A 22 0.48 32.89 2.79
CA CYS A 22 0.21 32.81 4.23
C CYS A 22 -1.19 32.21 4.43
N GLN A 23 -1.27 30.93 4.78
CA GLN A 23 -2.51 30.33 5.24
C GLN A 23 -2.82 30.85 6.65
N PRO A 24 -4.03 31.37 6.90
CA PRO A 24 -4.45 31.77 8.24
C PRO A 24 -4.44 30.54 9.15
N ALA A 25 -3.93 30.72 10.37
CA ALA A 25 -3.91 29.72 11.43
C ALA A 25 -5.35 29.28 11.76
N ALA A 26 -5.78 28.19 11.12
CA ALA A 26 -7.09 27.61 11.32
C ALA A 26 -7.12 26.87 12.67
N SER A 27 -8.17 27.17 13.43
CA SER A 27 -8.70 26.44 14.58
C SER A 27 -8.41 24.94 14.54
N GLY A 28 -7.97 24.39 15.67
CA GLY A 28 -7.50 23.01 15.81
C GLY A 28 -8.42 21.94 15.19
N PRO A 29 -7.83 20.80 14.78
CA PRO A 29 -8.53 19.78 14.03
C PRO A 29 -9.62 19.14 14.90
N LEU A 30 -10.88 19.44 14.58
CA LEU A 30 -11.98 18.59 14.99
C LEU A 30 -11.81 17.24 14.29
N PRO A 31 -12.02 16.11 14.98
CA PRO A 31 -11.85 14.78 14.42
C PRO A 31 -12.73 14.63 13.18
N GLU A 32 -12.09 14.61 12.01
CA GLU A 32 -12.78 14.52 10.73
C GLU A 32 -13.46 13.15 10.65
N THR A 33 -14.79 13.14 10.59
CA THR A 33 -15.59 11.93 10.54
C THR A 33 -15.24 11.17 9.26
N MET A 34 -14.45 10.10 9.36
CA MET A 34 -14.11 9.27 8.20
C MET A 34 -15.39 8.79 7.52
N ARG A 35 -15.48 8.97 6.20
CA ARG A 35 -16.61 8.49 5.40
C ARG A 35 -16.70 6.96 5.54
N SER A 36 -17.80 6.48 6.11
CA SER A 36 -18.05 5.05 6.41
C SER A 36 -17.71 4.09 5.27
N SER A 37 -17.92 4.48 4.01
CA SER A 37 -17.60 3.69 2.82
C SER A 37 -16.11 3.34 2.69
N GLN A 38 -15.22 4.24 3.12
CA GLN A 38 -13.78 3.99 3.06
C GLN A 38 -13.34 2.97 4.11
N ALA A 39 -13.95 3.01 5.31
CA ALA A 39 -13.67 2.03 6.35
C ALA A 39 -14.07 0.62 5.91
N ILE A 40 -15.23 0.48 5.26
CA ILE A 40 -15.70 -0.80 4.71
C ILE A 40 -14.73 -1.33 3.65
N LEU A 41 -14.31 -0.48 2.69
CA LEU A 41 -13.35 -0.90 1.66
C LEU A 41 -12.02 -1.36 2.25
N ARG A 42 -11.53 -0.68 3.29
CA ARG A 42 -10.31 -1.10 4.01
C ARG A 42 -10.50 -2.43 4.73
N LEU A 43 -11.65 -2.63 5.36
CA LEU A 43 -11.96 -3.89 6.05
C LEU A 43 -12.07 -5.06 5.06
N CYS A 44 -12.72 -4.87 3.91
CA CYS A 44 -12.78 -5.87 2.84
C CYS A 44 -11.39 -6.15 2.25
N GLY A 45 -10.57 -5.13 2.01
CA GLY A 45 -9.19 -5.29 1.55
C GLY A 45 -8.31 -6.02 2.58
N GLY A 46 -8.42 -5.66 3.85
CA GLY A 46 -7.71 -6.32 4.94
C GLY A 46 -8.13 -7.79 5.10
N PHE A 47 -9.43 -8.09 4.94
CA PHE A 47 -9.94 -9.45 4.93
C PHE A 47 -9.45 -10.25 3.72
N ALA A 48 -9.46 -9.66 2.51
CA ALA A 48 -8.88 -10.29 1.31
C ALA A 48 -7.40 -10.64 1.54
N SER A 49 -6.63 -9.70 2.09
CA SER A 49 -5.23 -9.90 2.44
C SER A 49 -5.02 -11.02 3.47
N ALA A 50 -5.88 -11.11 4.49
CA ALA A 50 -5.84 -12.18 5.48
C ALA A 50 -6.16 -13.55 4.85
N LEU A 51 -7.09 -13.61 3.89
CA LEU A 51 -7.38 -14.83 3.14
C LEU A 51 -6.19 -15.28 2.29
N LEU A 52 -5.42 -14.34 1.70
CA LEU A 52 -4.17 -14.68 0.98
C LEU A 52 -3.13 -15.29 1.93
N CYS A 53 -2.96 -14.73 3.13
CA CYS A 53 -2.09 -15.32 4.15
C CYS A 53 -2.54 -16.73 4.56
N LEU A 54 -3.85 -16.92 4.75
CA LEU A 54 -4.40 -18.23 5.08
C LEU A 54 -4.18 -19.24 3.94
N ALA A 55 -4.38 -18.83 2.69
CA ALA A 55 -4.13 -19.66 1.51
C ALA A 55 -2.64 -20.04 1.39
N ALA A 56 -1.73 -19.13 1.73
CA ALA A 56 -0.30 -19.41 1.81
C ALA A 56 0.00 -20.46 2.89
N LEU A 57 -0.55 -20.31 4.09
CA LEU A 57 -0.34 -21.26 5.19
C LEU A 57 -0.85 -22.66 4.83
N VAL A 58 -2.06 -22.75 4.27
CA VAL A 58 -2.62 -24.02 3.78
C VAL A 58 -1.75 -24.62 2.67
N GLY A 59 -1.24 -23.79 1.75
CA GLY A 59 -0.31 -24.22 0.71
C GLY A 59 0.99 -24.81 1.26
N VAL A 60 1.58 -24.18 2.29
CA VAL A 60 2.78 -24.74 2.95
C VAL A 60 2.48 -26.12 3.55
N LEU A 61 1.35 -26.25 4.24
CA LEU A 61 0.99 -27.50 4.91
C LEU A 61 0.65 -28.64 3.95
N LEU A 62 -0.04 -28.35 2.84
CA LEU A 62 -0.49 -29.39 1.91
C LEU A 62 0.51 -29.65 0.78
N ASP A 63 1.07 -28.59 0.19
CA ASP A 63 1.84 -28.67 -1.05
C ASP A 63 3.32 -28.87 -0.77
N VAL A 64 3.91 -27.99 0.02
CA VAL A 64 5.34 -28.05 0.35
C VAL A 64 5.63 -29.34 1.12
N LEU A 65 4.88 -29.61 2.19
CA LEU A 65 5.07 -30.81 2.99
C LEU A 65 4.78 -32.09 2.18
N GLY A 66 3.74 -32.07 1.34
CA GLY A 66 3.41 -33.19 0.46
C GLY A 66 4.49 -33.51 -0.58
N CYS A 67 5.20 -32.50 -1.09
CA CYS A 67 6.35 -32.68 -1.98
C CYS A 67 7.60 -33.15 -1.23
N VAL A 68 7.85 -32.63 -0.02
CA VAL A 68 8.97 -33.05 0.84
C VAL A 68 8.84 -34.54 1.19
N VAL A 69 7.65 -35.02 1.56
CA VAL A 69 7.40 -36.43 1.85
C VAL A 69 7.63 -37.33 0.63
N ARG A 70 7.38 -36.81 -0.58
CA ARG A 70 7.65 -37.51 -1.85
C ARG A 70 9.11 -37.43 -2.31
N GLY A 71 9.95 -36.63 -1.63
CA GLY A 71 11.34 -36.41 -2.01
C GLY A 71 11.54 -35.47 -3.21
N ASP A 72 10.50 -34.74 -3.64
CA ASP A 72 10.59 -33.80 -4.76
C ASP A 72 11.01 -32.40 -4.27
N VAL A 73 12.33 -32.18 -4.23
CA VAL A 73 12.92 -30.94 -3.73
C VAL A 73 12.63 -29.75 -4.65
N LEU A 74 12.60 -29.97 -5.97
CA LEU A 74 12.35 -28.89 -6.93
C LEU A 74 10.89 -28.44 -6.86
N GLY A 75 9.96 -29.39 -6.80
CA GLY A 75 8.54 -29.11 -6.62
C GLY A 75 8.28 -28.39 -5.29
N SER A 76 8.90 -28.84 -4.19
CA SER A 76 8.72 -28.18 -2.89
C SER A 76 9.27 -26.75 -2.87
N ALA A 77 10.40 -26.48 -3.51
CA ALA A 77 10.95 -25.13 -3.64
C ALA A 77 10.02 -24.20 -4.44
N HIS A 78 9.40 -24.71 -5.51
CA HIS A 78 8.42 -23.96 -6.30
C HIS A 78 7.21 -23.58 -5.44
N TYR A 79 6.56 -24.55 -4.79
CA TYR A 79 5.41 -24.28 -3.92
C TYR A 79 5.77 -23.38 -2.73
N LEU A 80 6.98 -23.49 -2.20
CA LEU A 80 7.45 -22.61 -1.14
C LEU A 80 7.55 -21.15 -1.63
N ALA A 81 8.08 -20.93 -2.83
CA ALA A 81 8.15 -19.59 -3.43
C ALA A 81 6.74 -19.01 -3.64
N GLU A 82 5.78 -19.82 -4.10
CA GLU A 82 4.38 -19.41 -4.22
C GLU A 82 3.79 -19.00 -2.86
N CYS A 83 4.04 -19.80 -1.82
CA CYS A 83 3.56 -19.51 -0.47
C CYS A 83 4.21 -18.25 0.12
N ILE A 84 5.49 -18.02 -0.14
CA ILE A 84 6.17 -16.78 0.27
C ILE A 84 5.55 -15.58 -0.45
N LEU A 85 5.30 -15.69 -1.76
CA LEU A 85 4.65 -14.61 -2.53
C LEU A 85 3.26 -14.27 -1.97
N LEU A 86 2.42 -15.29 -1.74
CA LEU A 86 1.09 -15.12 -1.16
C LEU A 86 1.13 -14.60 0.29
N GLY A 87 2.01 -15.15 1.12
CA GLY A 87 2.14 -14.82 2.53
C GLY A 87 2.69 -13.41 2.76
N VAL A 88 3.81 -13.07 2.10
CA VAL A 88 4.40 -11.72 2.19
C VAL A 88 3.49 -10.68 1.54
N GLY A 89 2.91 -10.99 0.39
CA GLY A 89 1.95 -10.10 -0.28
C GLY A 89 0.70 -9.86 0.58
N GLY A 90 0.11 -10.93 1.15
CA GLY A 90 -1.02 -10.84 2.06
C GLY A 90 -0.68 -10.04 3.32
N ALA A 91 0.47 -10.31 3.95
CA ALA A 91 0.90 -9.57 5.14
C ALA A 91 1.09 -8.07 4.83
N ALA A 92 1.75 -7.74 3.72
CA ALA A 92 1.91 -6.36 3.27
C ALA A 92 0.55 -5.68 3.03
N GLY A 93 -0.43 -6.39 2.46
CA GLY A 93 -1.80 -5.92 2.29
C GLY A 93 -2.51 -5.65 3.62
N VAL A 94 -2.40 -6.56 4.61
CA VAL A 94 -2.95 -6.36 5.96
C VAL A 94 -2.36 -5.11 6.61
N PHE A 95 -1.04 -4.93 6.55
CA PHE A 95 -0.37 -3.73 7.07
C PHE A 95 -0.77 -2.46 6.31
N ALA A 96 -1.03 -2.55 5.01
CA ALA A 96 -1.48 -1.40 4.22
C ALA A 96 -2.94 -0.98 4.52
N GLU A 97 -3.77 -1.88 5.07
CA GLU A 97 -5.21 -1.62 5.27
C GLU A 97 -5.57 -1.29 6.73
N ILE A 98 -5.06 -2.03 7.73
CA ILE A 98 -5.49 -1.89 9.13
C ILE A 98 -4.77 -0.74 9.83
N ARG A 99 -3.44 -0.68 9.70
CA ARG A 99 -2.59 0.40 10.25
C ARG A 99 -1.40 0.62 9.31
N PRO A 100 -1.45 1.65 8.43
CA PRO A 100 -0.38 1.89 7.47
C PRO A 100 0.95 2.10 8.22
N HIS A 101 1.82 1.09 8.15
CA HIS A 101 3.11 1.10 8.82
C HIS A 101 4.12 1.89 7.95
N PRO A 102 5.00 2.73 8.53
CA PRO A 102 5.96 3.55 7.77
C PRO A 102 6.85 2.72 6.84
N VAL A 103 7.23 1.51 7.27
CA VAL A 103 8.00 0.54 6.47
C VAL A 103 7.29 0.19 5.14
N VAL A 104 5.95 0.10 5.13
CA VAL A 104 5.21 -0.19 3.90
C VAL A 104 5.19 1.04 2.98
N SER A 105 5.05 2.25 3.54
CA SER A 105 5.08 3.47 2.73
C SER A 105 6.45 3.74 2.10
N GLU A 106 7.53 3.35 2.77
CA GLU A 106 8.90 3.53 2.26
C GLU A 106 9.26 2.48 1.19
N ASN A 107 8.96 1.20 1.44
CA ASN A 107 9.36 0.11 0.55
C ASN A 107 8.38 -0.15 -0.60
N ALA A 108 7.08 0.12 -0.38
CA ALA A 108 6.01 -0.18 -1.32
C ALA A 108 4.99 0.96 -1.39
N PRO A 109 5.40 2.17 -1.84
CA PRO A 109 4.53 3.35 -1.84
C PRO A 109 3.27 3.17 -2.68
N TYR A 110 3.27 2.29 -3.68
CA TYR A 110 2.07 1.97 -4.46
C TYR A 110 0.96 1.34 -3.62
N LEU A 111 1.29 0.58 -2.56
CA LEU A 111 0.29 0.01 -1.63
C LEU A 111 -0.34 1.07 -0.72
N THR A 112 0.21 2.28 -0.62
CA THR A 112 -0.44 3.36 0.12
C THR A 112 -1.60 3.98 -0.67
N ARG A 113 -1.58 3.83 -2.01
CA ARG A 113 -2.60 4.38 -2.91
C ARG A 113 -3.70 3.35 -3.15
N LEU A 114 -4.96 3.81 -3.12
CA LEU A 114 -6.13 2.94 -3.36
C LEU A 114 -6.02 2.19 -4.71
N GLY A 115 -5.63 2.88 -5.78
CA GLY A 115 -5.44 2.26 -7.10
C GLY A 115 -4.33 1.22 -7.13
N GLY A 116 -3.20 1.45 -6.45
CA GLY A 116 -2.10 0.49 -6.40
C GLY A 116 -2.47 -0.78 -5.62
N ARG A 117 -3.21 -0.64 -4.51
CA ARG A 117 -3.78 -1.79 -3.78
C ARG A 117 -4.78 -2.58 -4.64
N ALA A 118 -5.63 -1.88 -5.38
CA ALA A 118 -6.61 -2.53 -6.24
C ALA A 118 -5.94 -3.33 -7.37
N VAL A 119 -4.88 -2.79 -7.99
CA VAL A 119 -4.07 -3.53 -8.98
C VAL A 119 -3.35 -4.71 -8.34
N PHE A 120 -2.81 -4.55 -7.14
CA PHE A 120 -2.20 -5.64 -6.39
C PHE A 120 -3.21 -6.79 -6.14
N TYR A 121 -4.41 -6.48 -5.63
CA TYR A 121 -5.47 -7.48 -5.44
C TYR A 121 -5.93 -8.11 -6.76
N LEU A 122 -5.99 -7.33 -7.84
CA LEU A 122 -6.31 -7.86 -9.17
C LEU A 122 -5.31 -8.95 -9.57
N PHE A 123 -4.01 -8.65 -9.46
CA PHE A 123 -2.94 -9.59 -9.82
C PHE A 123 -2.95 -10.83 -8.92
N MET A 124 -3.02 -10.64 -7.59
CA MET A 124 -3.05 -11.75 -6.64
C MET A 124 -4.31 -12.61 -6.80
N GLY A 125 -5.47 -12.00 -7.05
CA GLY A 125 -6.72 -12.72 -7.30
C GLY A 125 -6.65 -13.58 -8.55
N MET A 126 -6.13 -13.06 -9.66
CA MET A 126 -5.89 -13.84 -10.88
C MET A 126 -4.89 -14.98 -10.64
N TYR A 127 -3.81 -14.69 -9.91
CA TYR A 127 -2.80 -15.69 -9.58
C TYR A 127 -3.37 -16.84 -8.75
N VAL A 128 -4.15 -16.56 -7.71
CA VAL A 128 -4.77 -17.59 -6.86
C VAL A 128 -5.73 -18.46 -7.67
N ILE A 129 -6.56 -17.88 -8.55
CA ILE A 129 -7.47 -18.66 -9.43
C ILE A 129 -6.69 -19.62 -10.34
N GLY A 130 -5.52 -19.20 -10.83
CA GLY A 130 -4.70 -19.99 -11.73
C GLY A 130 -3.82 -21.05 -11.06
N ARG A 131 -3.71 -21.05 -9.72
CA ARG A 131 -2.71 -21.85 -8.99
C ARG A 131 -2.89 -23.35 -9.13
N LYS A 132 -4.13 -23.85 -9.02
CA LYS A 132 -4.44 -25.29 -9.10
C LYS A 132 -5.64 -25.58 -9.97
N ARG A 133 -5.51 -26.60 -10.83
CA ARG A 133 -6.58 -27.01 -11.75
C ARG A 133 -7.59 -27.97 -11.12
N GLU A 134 -7.19 -28.80 -10.15
CA GLU A 134 -7.99 -29.91 -9.66
C GLU A 134 -7.93 -30.05 -8.12
N GLY A 135 -8.97 -30.65 -7.54
CA GLY A 135 -9.07 -30.97 -6.11
C GLY A 135 -9.87 -29.96 -5.28
N PHE A 136 -10.13 -30.28 -4.00
CA PHE A 136 -10.89 -29.40 -3.10
C PHE A 136 -10.21 -28.03 -2.89
N GLN A 137 -8.88 -28.00 -2.92
CA GLN A 137 -8.10 -26.77 -2.80
C GLN A 137 -8.30 -25.82 -3.99
N SER A 138 -8.54 -26.33 -5.21
CA SER A 138 -8.80 -25.45 -6.37
C SER A 138 -10.13 -24.71 -6.22
N TRP A 139 -11.13 -25.35 -5.62
CA TRP A 139 -12.41 -24.69 -5.32
C TRP A 139 -12.25 -23.60 -4.25
N ALA A 140 -11.49 -23.87 -3.19
CA ALA A 140 -11.18 -22.85 -2.17
C ALA A 140 -10.38 -21.68 -2.76
N ASP A 141 -9.36 -21.97 -3.57
CA ASP A 141 -8.56 -20.96 -4.29
C ASP A 141 -9.44 -20.14 -5.24
N LEU A 142 -10.38 -20.78 -5.96
CA LEU A 142 -11.34 -20.09 -6.82
C LEU A 142 -12.20 -19.10 -6.03
N LEU A 143 -12.73 -19.50 -4.86
CA LEU A 143 -13.53 -18.61 -4.02
C LEU A 143 -12.71 -17.43 -3.47
N ILE A 144 -11.52 -17.70 -2.94
CA ILE A 144 -10.63 -16.67 -2.40
C ILE A 144 -10.21 -15.70 -3.50
N GLY A 145 -9.84 -16.23 -4.67
CA GLY A 145 -9.44 -15.45 -5.83
C GLY A 145 -10.60 -14.62 -6.38
N ALA A 146 -11.80 -15.18 -6.53
CA ALA A 146 -12.99 -14.46 -6.97
C ALA A 146 -13.38 -13.34 -5.99
N TYR A 147 -13.32 -13.61 -4.67
CA TYR A 147 -13.53 -12.58 -3.66
C TYR A 147 -12.52 -11.43 -3.79
N THR A 148 -11.23 -11.78 -3.91
CA THR A 148 -10.14 -10.81 -4.07
C THR A 148 -10.30 -9.97 -5.34
N LEU A 149 -10.73 -10.59 -6.45
CA LEU A 149 -11.07 -9.90 -7.69
C LEU A 149 -12.27 -8.96 -7.53
N GLY A 150 -13.29 -9.35 -6.77
CA GLY A 150 -14.42 -8.48 -6.46
C GLY A 150 -13.99 -7.23 -5.68
N VAL A 151 -13.14 -7.41 -4.65
CA VAL A 151 -12.55 -6.30 -3.88
C VAL A 151 -11.67 -5.42 -4.77
N ALA A 152 -10.87 -6.01 -5.66
CA ALA A 152 -10.06 -5.29 -6.63
C ALA A 152 -10.91 -4.44 -7.60
N GLY A 153 -11.97 -5.03 -8.15
CA GLY A 153 -12.90 -4.35 -9.06
C GLY A 153 -13.61 -3.18 -8.38
N ALA A 154 -14.12 -3.40 -7.15
CA ALA A 154 -14.69 -2.32 -6.35
C ALA A 154 -13.65 -1.22 -6.07
N GLY A 155 -12.45 -1.59 -5.65
CA GLY A 155 -11.36 -0.65 -5.38
C GLY A 155 -10.96 0.19 -6.60
N LEU A 156 -10.84 -0.43 -7.77
CA LEU A 156 -10.56 0.27 -9.03
C LEU A 156 -11.70 1.22 -9.42
N PHE A 157 -12.94 0.78 -9.30
CA PHE A 157 -14.11 1.62 -9.59
C PHE A 157 -14.14 2.86 -8.69
N TYR A 158 -13.91 2.70 -7.39
CA TYR A 158 -13.81 3.82 -6.45
C TYR A 158 -12.60 4.72 -6.74
N ALA A 159 -11.44 4.14 -7.08
CA ALA A 159 -10.26 4.92 -7.45
C ALA A 159 -10.51 5.78 -8.70
N GLN A 160 -11.19 5.24 -9.70
CA GLN A 160 -11.57 5.99 -10.91
C GLN A 160 -12.56 7.12 -10.59
N ARG A 161 -13.55 6.86 -9.73
CA ARG A 161 -14.53 7.88 -9.30
C ARG A 161 -13.88 9.01 -8.51
N LEU A 162 -12.89 8.71 -7.68
CA LEU A 162 -12.16 9.70 -6.88
C LEU A 162 -11.11 10.47 -7.68
N GLY A 163 -10.56 9.88 -8.75
CA GLY A 163 -9.51 10.48 -9.59
C GLY A 163 -9.92 11.79 -10.27
N GLY A 164 -11.22 12.08 -10.41
CA GLY A 164 -11.73 13.34 -10.95
C GLY A 164 -11.79 14.51 -9.97
N LEU A 165 -11.55 14.28 -8.67
CA LEU A 165 -11.57 15.32 -7.64
C LEU A 165 -10.17 15.94 -7.48
N PRO A 166 -10.03 17.22 -7.09
CA PRO A 166 -8.72 17.81 -6.83
C PRO A 166 -7.96 17.01 -5.73
N PRO A 167 -6.63 16.87 -5.83
CA PRO A 167 -5.83 16.00 -4.96
C PRO A 167 -5.93 16.34 -3.47
N THR A 168 -6.29 17.58 -3.14
CA THR A 168 -6.56 18.03 -1.77
C THR A 168 -7.75 17.34 -1.11
N LEU A 169 -8.64 16.71 -1.88
CA LEU A 169 -9.78 15.92 -1.41
C LEU A 169 -9.55 14.40 -1.54
N GLN A 170 -8.47 13.98 -2.22
CA GLN A 170 -8.21 12.57 -2.52
C GLN A 170 -7.40 11.86 -1.43
N GLU A 171 -6.58 12.58 -0.67
CA GLU A 171 -5.75 11.96 0.36
C GLU A 171 -6.56 11.67 1.64
N PRO A 172 -6.62 10.41 2.09
CA PRO A 172 -7.13 10.10 3.41
C PRO A 172 -6.20 10.76 4.43
N ALA A 173 -6.71 11.69 5.24
CA ALA A 173 -5.96 12.53 6.17
C ALA A 173 -5.10 11.78 7.23
N LEU A 174 -5.06 10.44 7.24
CA LEU A 174 -4.31 9.63 8.19
C LEU A 174 -2.80 9.93 8.24
N GLY A 175 -2.19 10.38 7.14
CA GLY A 175 -0.74 10.67 7.12
C GLY A 175 -0.37 12.01 7.75
N ARG A 176 -1.31 12.95 7.84
CA ARG A 176 -0.99 14.35 8.17
C ARG A 176 -0.98 14.64 9.66
N GLU A 177 -1.69 13.84 10.46
CA GLU A 177 -1.82 14.12 11.90
C GLU A 177 -0.61 13.68 12.73
N MET A 178 0.14 12.64 12.32
CA MET A 178 1.30 12.13 13.08
C MET A 178 2.56 13.01 12.98
N HIS A 179 2.65 13.92 12.01
CA HIS A 179 3.76 14.89 11.90
C HIS A 179 3.49 16.21 12.65
N SER A 180 2.42 16.27 13.44
CA SER A 180 2.29 17.25 14.53
C SER A 180 3.22 16.86 15.68
N THR A 181 4.50 16.61 15.37
CA THR A 181 5.55 16.48 16.36
C THR A 181 5.62 17.83 17.04
N HIS A 182 4.93 17.89 18.18
CA HIS A 182 5.22 18.69 19.36
C HIS A 182 6.42 19.60 19.09
N GLN A 183 6.18 20.75 18.45
CA GLN A 183 7.17 21.80 18.42
C GLN A 183 7.32 22.12 19.91
N PRO A 184 8.45 21.80 20.56
CA PRO A 184 8.62 22.19 21.95
C PRO A 184 8.46 23.70 21.93
N SER A 185 7.44 24.18 22.63
CA SER A 185 7.29 25.59 22.96
C SER A 185 8.62 25.98 23.58
N HIS A 186 9.50 26.57 22.78
CA HIS A 186 10.70 27.18 23.28
C HIS A 186 10.19 28.46 23.93
N ASP A 187 9.60 28.29 25.12
CA ASP A 187 9.27 29.37 26.02
C ASP A 187 10.59 30.10 26.26
N GLY A 188 10.74 31.20 25.52
CA GLY A 188 11.85 32.12 25.66
C GLY A 188 11.80 32.63 27.09
N ALA A 189 12.76 32.19 27.90
CA ALA A 189 13.05 32.85 29.16
C ALA A 189 13.42 34.31 28.83
N PRO A 190 12.71 35.32 29.36
CA PRO A 190 13.02 36.71 29.11
C PRO A 190 14.39 37.03 29.72
N THR A 191 15.35 37.35 28.86
CA THR A 191 16.66 37.85 29.27
C THR A 191 16.47 39.26 29.83
N MET A 192 16.58 39.41 31.15
CA MET A 192 16.54 40.72 31.81
C MET A 192 17.78 41.55 31.44
N PRO A 193 17.65 42.83 31.10
CA PRO A 193 18.80 43.71 30.86
C PRO A 193 19.48 44.07 32.19
N SER A 194 20.80 43.83 32.29
CA SER A 194 21.62 44.31 33.40
C SER A 194 21.82 45.82 33.26
N VAL A 195 21.32 46.59 34.22
CA VAL A 195 21.61 48.02 34.34
C VAL A 195 22.98 48.17 35.00
N SER A 196 23.88 48.92 34.35
CA SER A 196 25.17 49.38 34.87
C SER A 196 25.07 50.83 35.31
#